data_AF-A0AAW0T5W7-F1
#
_entry.id   AF-A0AAW0T5W7-F1
#
_cell.length_a   1.000
_cell.length_b   1.000
_cell.length_c   1.000
_cell.angle_alpha   90.00
_cell.angle_beta   90.00
_cell.angle_gamma   90.00
#
_symmetry.space_group_name_H-M   'P 1'
#
loop_
_entity.id
_entity.type
_entity.pdbx_description
1 polymer ?
#
loop_
_entity_poly.entity_id
_entity_poly.type
_entity_poly.pdbx_seq_one_letter_code
_entity_poly.pdbx_strand_id
1 'polypeptide(L)'
;MVHGEAKAPAGPMGGASNASTGSGSQGMKHSLKAALTTLPTLPVADPLHLSCLNTRSGASTGVWLVVLVPLACLPGLYNTYRHCHPLPHLQALLAIQVGVCGAHLYQEMCLANGQKMAKKEEGQQKPPLLRFLTHPYTPSLATSIAISLLTDIHPVLALPLTLLCSWLLFRVTHWLFTTFPGSFSLGEGAIMGQSVALAVTCSLHGIISRILWPQKLSHAHEISLFIQTAIVVMSVMVGTIYSVPMLRVPRMFLPYLCVCGVVGVGLASLLLGEWVPLWLWELLNFSPARLFLLGWWFLLTLFAVSITTWARRKNHLPTTVLRKVYHVVITLVFIPGVLLEPSFLLLAATAATMACLLLEVGRRSCRTLV
;
A
#
# COMPACT_ATOMS: atom_id res chain seq x y z
N MET A 1 -46.17 10.62 31.51
CA MET A 1 -46.72 9.99 32.72
C MET A 1 -45.69 8.97 33.19
N VAL A 2 -45.33 9.02 34.48
CA VAL A 2 -44.43 8.11 35.24
C VAL A 2 -42.93 8.29 34.94
N HIS A 3 -42.24 9.13 35.74
CA HIS A 3 -41.27 8.79 36.82
C HIS A 3 -40.02 8.06 36.31
N GLY A 4 -38.78 8.48 36.55
CA GLY A 4 -38.20 9.28 37.63
C GLY A 4 -37.00 8.50 38.18
N GLU A 5 -35.83 9.14 38.32
CA GLU A 5 -34.92 9.05 39.48
C GLU A 5 -33.48 9.46 39.10
N ALA A 6 -33.09 10.61 39.66
CA ALA A 6 -31.72 11.05 39.79
C ALA A 6 -31.10 10.43 41.05
N LYS A 7 -29.82 10.05 40.98
CA LYS A 7 -29.04 9.67 42.17
C LYS A 7 -27.58 10.14 42.04
N ALA A 8 -27.27 11.20 42.76
CA ALA A 8 -25.96 11.49 43.36
C ALA A 8 -26.19 11.43 44.90
N PRO A 9 -25.21 11.12 45.77
CA PRO A 9 -24.08 12.03 46.03
C PRO A 9 -22.78 11.39 46.61
N ALA A 10 -21.85 12.29 46.95
CA ALA A 10 -20.89 12.27 48.07
C ALA A 10 -19.47 11.70 47.87
N GLY A 11 -18.48 12.57 48.14
CA GLY A 11 -17.04 12.27 48.21
C GLY A 11 -16.58 11.64 49.52
N PRO A 12 -15.26 11.58 49.77
CA PRO A 12 -14.72 12.48 50.79
C PRO A 12 -13.32 13.07 50.49
N MET A 13 -13.04 14.16 51.19
CA MET A 13 -11.74 14.79 51.42
C MET A 13 -10.80 13.91 52.27
N GLY A 14 -9.49 14.12 52.14
CA GLY A 14 -8.53 13.93 53.22
C GLY A 14 -7.15 13.44 52.78
N GLY A 15 -6.09 14.10 53.27
CA GLY A 15 -4.76 13.49 53.33
C GLY A 15 -3.58 14.44 53.13
N ALA A 16 -3.13 15.07 54.21
CA ALA A 16 -2.00 15.98 54.27
C ALA A 16 -0.62 15.27 54.15
N SER A 17 0.36 16.04 53.66
CA SER A 17 1.76 16.16 54.10
C SER A 17 2.55 14.93 54.57
N ASN A 18 3.72 14.71 53.95
CA ASN A 18 4.97 14.54 54.70
C ASN A 18 6.17 14.98 53.86
N ALA A 19 6.89 15.97 54.39
CA ALA A 19 8.21 16.38 53.97
C ALA A 19 9.25 15.47 54.64
N SER A 20 10.23 14.98 53.88
CA SER A 20 11.46 14.44 54.43
C SER A 20 12.66 14.99 53.67
N THR A 21 13.39 15.85 54.37
CA THR A 21 14.74 16.31 54.05
C THR A 21 15.74 15.18 54.27
N GLY A 22 16.51 14.84 53.23
CA GLY A 22 17.59 13.86 53.30
C GLY A 22 18.78 14.30 52.44
N SER A 23 19.77 14.88 53.10
CA SER A 23 21.11 15.19 52.61
C SER A 23 21.86 13.90 52.22
N GLY A 24 22.58 13.91 51.10
CA GLY A 24 23.39 12.76 50.69
C GLY A 24 24.20 12.99 49.41
N SER A 25 25.32 13.71 49.54
CA SER A 25 26.34 13.91 48.51
C SER A 25 26.98 12.58 48.04
N GLN A 26 26.37 11.93 47.05
CA GLN A 26 26.94 10.83 46.24
C GLN A 26 26.52 10.92 44.75
N GLY A 27 26.17 12.14 44.29
CA GLY A 27 25.33 12.36 43.11
C GLY A 27 25.99 12.57 41.75
N MET A 28 27.22 12.09 41.48
CA MET A 28 27.82 12.27 40.13
C MET A 28 28.17 10.99 39.39
N LYS A 29 28.45 9.85 40.06
CA LYS A 29 28.77 8.59 39.37
C LYS A 29 27.55 7.68 39.16
N HIS A 30 26.52 7.81 39.98
CA HIS A 30 25.22 7.15 39.75
C HIS A 30 24.30 7.93 38.79
N SER A 31 24.53 9.24 38.61
CA SER A 31 23.71 10.07 37.72
C SER A 31 23.99 9.79 36.23
N LEU A 32 25.22 9.42 35.85
CA LEU A 32 25.51 9.03 34.45
C LEU A 32 24.92 7.65 34.10
N LYS A 33 24.89 6.71 35.06
CA LYS A 33 24.25 5.40 34.90
C LYS A 33 22.72 5.50 34.92
N ALA A 34 22.16 6.43 35.71
CA ALA A 34 20.74 6.79 35.71
C ALA A 34 20.35 7.54 34.42
N ALA A 35 21.21 8.41 33.88
CA ALA A 35 20.99 9.11 32.62
C ALA A 35 21.06 8.17 31.40
N LEU A 36 21.94 7.16 31.42
CA LEU A 36 22.00 6.12 30.37
C LEU A 36 20.88 5.07 30.49
N THR A 37 20.24 4.92 31.65
CA THR A 37 19.02 4.08 31.84
C THR A 37 17.71 4.87 31.71
N THR A 38 17.80 6.20 31.63
CA THR A 38 16.71 7.11 31.26
C THR A 38 16.91 7.68 29.86
N LEU A 39 17.61 6.95 28.98
CA LEU A 39 17.19 7.01 27.58
C LEU A 39 15.71 6.62 27.61
N PRO A 40 14.78 7.48 27.14
CA PRO A 40 13.41 7.07 27.00
C PRO A 40 13.48 5.76 26.23
N THR A 41 13.04 4.68 26.87
CA THR A 41 12.74 3.45 26.15
C THR A 41 11.80 3.95 25.08
N LEU A 42 12.33 4.05 23.84
CA LEU A 42 11.55 4.38 22.67
C LEU A 42 10.29 3.55 22.86
N PRO A 43 9.10 4.16 22.98
CA PRO A 43 7.90 3.40 23.24
C PRO A 43 7.98 2.26 22.26
N VAL A 44 8.06 1.04 22.79
CA VAL A 44 7.95 -0.17 21.99
C VAL A 44 6.52 -0.08 21.52
N ALA A 45 6.30 0.71 20.48
CA ALA A 45 5.06 0.80 19.77
C ALA A 45 4.93 -0.62 19.28
N ASP A 46 4.16 -1.44 20.00
CA ASP A 46 3.84 -2.81 19.62
C ASP A 46 3.34 -2.71 18.20
N PRO A 47 4.18 -2.99 17.17
CA PRO A 47 4.06 -2.23 15.94
C PRO A 47 2.73 -2.48 15.26
N LEU A 48 2.10 -3.62 15.52
CA LEU A 48 0.76 -3.93 15.07
C LEU A 48 0.15 -4.94 16.06
N HIS A 49 -0.93 -4.60 16.76
CA HIS A 49 -1.76 -5.55 17.51
C HIS A 49 -2.53 -6.45 16.50
N LEU A 50 -1.80 -7.28 15.74
CA LEU A 50 -2.28 -8.13 14.63
C LEU A 50 -3.21 -9.25 15.12
N SER A 51 -3.26 -9.46 16.43
CA SER A 51 -4.05 -10.48 17.10
C SER A 51 -5.56 -10.30 16.95
N CYS A 52 -6.03 -9.21 16.31
CA CYS A 52 -7.44 -8.90 16.06
C CYS A 52 -7.81 -8.84 14.57
N LEU A 53 -6.98 -9.32 13.64
CA LEU A 53 -7.29 -9.26 12.22
C LEU A 53 -8.36 -10.30 11.83
N ASN A 54 -9.54 -9.83 11.44
CA ASN A 54 -10.60 -10.66 10.88
C ASN A 54 -10.30 -10.99 9.42
N THR A 55 -9.79 -12.20 9.16
CA THR A 55 -9.61 -12.75 7.82
C THR A 55 -10.88 -13.47 7.35
N ARG A 56 -11.02 -13.71 6.04
CA ARG A 56 -12.16 -14.45 5.48
C ARG A 56 -12.25 -15.85 6.09
N SER A 57 -13.35 -16.17 6.77
CA SER A 57 -13.56 -17.48 7.41
C SER A 57 -13.53 -18.61 6.38
N GLY A 58 -12.82 -19.69 6.69
CA GLY A 58 -12.70 -20.87 5.82
C GLY A 58 -11.83 -20.68 4.57
N ALA A 59 -11.22 -19.51 4.37
CA ALA A 59 -10.25 -19.32 3.30
C ALA A 59 -8.90 -19.94 3.68
N SER A 60 -8.21 -20.53 2.70
CA SER A 60 -6.79 -20.86 2.85
C SER A 60 -5.99 -19.59 3.20
N THR A 61 -4.92 -19.74 3.99
CA THR A 61 -4.04 -18.64 4.38
C THR A 61 -3.42 -17.93 3.18
N GLY A 62 -3.27 -18.63 2.04
CA GLY A 62 -2.81 -18.04 0.79
C GLY A 62 -1.35 -17.59 0.81
N VAL A 63 -0.51 -18.16 1.68
CA VAL A 63 0.89 -17.74 1.92
C VAL A 63 1.71 -17.62 0.64
N TRP A 64 1.49 -18.53 -0.30
CA TRP A 64 2.21 -18.59 -1.57
C TRP A 64 2.04 -17.30 -2.40
N LEU A 65 0.96 -16.53 -2.19
CA LEU A 65 0.73 -15.24 -2.86
C LEU A 65 1.80 -14.20 -2.52
N VAL A 66 2.39 -14.26 -1.32
CA VAL A 66 3.43 -13.33 -0.84
C VAL A 66 4.71 -13.40 -1.70
N VAL A 67 4.95 -14.54 -2.35
CA VAL A 67 6.13 -14.79 -3.17
C VAL A 67 5.91 -14.33 -4.62
N LEU A 68 4.67 -14.09 -5.04
CA LEU A 68 4.36 -13.75 -6.43
C LEU A 68 4.93 -12.40 -6.88
N VAL A 69 4.91 -11.37 -6.02
CA VAL A 69 5.44 -10.05 -6.37
C VAL A 69 6.96 -10.10 -6.63
N PRO A 70 7.79 -10.68 -5.73
CA PRO A 70 9.20 -10.92 -6.01
C PRO A 70 9.43 -11.72 -7.30
N LEU A 71 8.68 -12.81 -7.50
CA LEU A 71 8.82 -13.67 -8.68
C LEU A 71 8.49 -12.92 -9.97
N ALA A 72 7.46 -12.07 -9.96
CA ALA A 72 7.07 -11.27 -11.12
C ALA A 72 8.16 -10.26 -11.54
N CYS A 73 9.05 -9.87 -10.62
CA CYS A 73 10.15 -8.97 -10.90
C CYS A 73 11.46 -9.68 -11.31
N LEU A 74 11.55 -11.02 -11.18
CA LEU A 74 12.76 -11.77 -11.55
C LEU A 74 13.12 -11.68 -13.04
N PRO A 75 12.18 -11.74 -14.01
CA PRO A 75 12.52 -11.56 -15.42
C PRO A 75 13.15 -10.18 -15.68
N GLY A 76 12.65 -9.15 -14.99
CA GLY A 76 13.25 -7.82 -15.00
C GLY A 76 14.70 -7.89 -14.55
N LEU A 77 14.97 -8.44 -13.36
CA LEU A 77 16.32 -8.62 -12.82
C LEU A 77 17.25 -9.38 -13.77
N TYR A 78 16.77 -10.48 -14.36
CA TYR A 78 17.54 -11.29 -15.30
C TYR A 78 17.89 -10.51 -16.58
N ASN A 79 16.91 -9.80 -17.15
CA ASN A 79 17.12 -8.96 -18.33
C ASN A 79 18.13 -7.84 -18.03
N THR A 80 18.08 -7.28 -16.82
CA THR A 80 19.03 -6.29 -16.36
C THR A 80 20.45 -6.83 -16.26
N TYR A 81 20.60 -8.00 -15.63
CA TYR A 81 21.89 -8.68 -15.53
C TYR A 81 22.50 -8.95 -16.90
N ARG A 82 21.65 -9.29 -17.89
CA ARG A 82 22.08 -9.56 -19.27
C ARG A 82 22.46 -8.31 -20.06
N HIS A 83 21.84 -7.16 -19.80
CA HIS A 83 21.96 -5.95 -20.62
C HIS A 83 22.56 -4.72 -19.90
N CYS A 84 23.03 -4.87 -18.66
CA CYS A 84 23.71 -3.83 -17.88
C CYS A 84 22.92 -2.50 -17.75
N HIS A 85 21.59 -2.54 -17.63
CA HIS A 85 20.77 -1.34 -17.44
C HIS A 85 20.56 -1.03 -15.94
N PRO A 86 20.72 0.20 -15.43
CA PRO A 86 20.65 0.45 -13.98
C PRO A 86 19.22 0.43 -13.38
N LEU A 87 18.19 0.83 -14.15
CA LEU A 87 16.83 1.08 -13.63
C LEU A 87 16.04 -0.15 -13.14
N PRO A 88 16.07 -1.31 -13.82
CA PRO A 88 15.26 -2.46 -13.40
C PRO A 88 15.83 -3.18 -12.17
N HIS A 89 17.03 -2.81 -11.70
CA HIS A 89 17.58 -3.29 -10.44
C HIS A 89 16.82 -2.75 -9.23
N LEU A 90 16.46 -1.47 -9.21
CA LEU A 90 15.77 -0.88 -8.05
C LEU A 90 14.41 -1.52 -7.81
N GLN A 91 13.58 -1.65 -8.85
CA GLN A 91 12.25 -2.24 -8.72
C GLN A 91 12.33 -3.71 -8.27
N ALA A 92 13.26 -4.47 -8.82
CA ALA A 92 13.45 -5.88 -8.43
C ALA A 92 13.93 -6.01 -6.98
N LEU A 93 14.90 -5.20 -6.55
CA LEU A 93 15.40 -5.20 -5.18
C LEU A 93 14.32 -4.79 -4.18
N LEU A 94 13.55 -3.75 -4.50
CA LEU A 94 12.39 -3.35 -3.70
C LEU A 94 11.34 -4.46 -3.67
N ALA A 95 11.02 -5.11 -4.79
CA ALA A 95 10.06 -6.21 -4.83
C ALA A 95 10.49 -7.39 -3.94
N ILE A 96 11.77 -7.77 -3.98
CA ILE A 96 12.36 -8.76 -3.07
C ILE A 96 12.19 -8.33 -1.61
N GLN A 97 12.50 -7.07 -1.28
CA GLN A 97 12.30 -6.53 0.06
C GLN A 97 10.84 -6.65 0.52
N VAL A 98 9.87 -6.22 -0.30
CA VAL A 98 8.45 -6.28 0.08
C VAL A 98 7.96 -7.73 0.19
N GLY A 99 8.56 -8.65 -0.59
CA GLY A 99 8.41 -10.09 -0.44
C GLY A 99 8.86 -10.60 0.94
N VAL A 100 10.11 -10.33 1.30
CA VAL A 100 10.70 -10.76 2.58
C VAL A 100 9.97 -10.12 3.77
N CYS A 101 9.69 -8.82 3.72
CA CYS A 101 8.89 -8.13 4.75
C CYS A 101 7.47 -8.69 4.83
N GLY A 102 6.84 -9.04 3.70
CA GLY A 102 5.53 -9.67 3.68
C GLY A 102 5.53 -11.06 4.30
N ALA A 103 6.57 -11.86 4.03
CA ALA A 103 6.76 -13.18 4.64
C ALA A 103 7.02 -13.08 6.15
N HIS A 104 7.78 -12.05 6.58
CA HIS A 104 7.99 -11.76 7.98
C HIS A 104 6.69 -11.36 8.69
N LEU A 105 5.90 -10.46 8.09
CA LEU A 105 4.59 -10.07 8.59
C LEU A 105 3.66 -11.28 8.71
N TYR A 106 3.70 -12.18 7.71
CA TYR A 106 2.97 -13.44 7.73
C TYR A 106 3.37 -14.33 8.91
N GLN A 107 4.67 -14.53 9.12
CA GLN A 107 5.21 -15.35 10.20
C GLN A 107 4.77 -14.82 11.56
N GLU A 108 4.86 -13.50 11.77
CA GLU A 108 4.40 -12.84 13.00
C GLU A 108 2.90 -13.06 13.24
N MET A 109 2.05 -12.94 12.20
CA MET A 109 0.62 -13.20 12.33
C MET A 109 0.31 -14.67 12.67
N CYS A 110 1.02 -15.62 12.07
CA CYS A 110 0.84 -17.04 12.36
C CYS A 110 1.31 -17.40 13.77
N LEU A 111 2.46 -16.87 14.19
CA LEU A 111 2.99 -17.08 15.53
C LEU A 111 2.11 -16.41 16.57
N ALA A 112 1.55 -15.23 16.32
CA ALA A 112 0.64 -14.56 17.26
C ALA A 112 -0.64 -15.40 17.50
N ASN A 113 -1.16 -16.04 16.45
CA ASN A 113 -2.31 -16.94 16.58
C ASN A 113 -1.96 -18.24 17.30
N GLY A 114 -0.80 -18.84 17.00
CA GLY A 114 -0.32 -20.05 17.67
C GLY A 114 0.07 -19.81 19.14
N GLN A 115 0.67 -18.67 19.44
CA GLN A 115 1.05 -18.29 20.81
C GLN A 115 -0.16 -18.05 21.70
N LYS A 116 -1.32 -17.58 21.19
CA LYS A 116 -2.55 -17.56 21.99
C LYS A 116 -2.96 -18.95 22.49
N MET A 117 -2.64 -19.99 21.71
CA MET A 117 -2.87 -21.38 22.13
C MET A 117 -1.76 -21.89 23.06
N ALA A 118 -0.50 -21.56 22.77
CA ALA A 118 0.67 -22.07 23.50
C ALA A 118 1.04 -21.30 24.79
N LYS A 119 0.64 -20.02 24.95
CA LYS A 119 0.81 -19.27 26.21
C LYS A 119 0.03 -19.88 27.38
N LYS A 120 -0.79 -20.89 27.09
CA LYS A 120 -1.42 -21.73 28.10
C LYS A 120 -0.46 -22.76 28.71
N GLU A 121 0.71 -23.02 28.13
CA GLU A 121 1.55 -24.16 28.53
C GLU A 121 2.98 -23.86 29.04
N GLU A 122 3.75 -22.86 28.59
CA GLU A 122 5.14 -22.80 29.12
C GLU A 122 5.91 -21.47 29.00
N GLY A 123 6.60 -21.11 30.09
CA GLY A 123 7.36 -19.87 30.28
C GLY A 123 8.78 -19.89 29.74
N GLN A 124 9.00 -20.33 28.50
CA GLN A 124 10.36 -20.41 27.94
C GLN A 124 10.75 -19.14 27.14
N GLN A 125 11.79 -18.47 27.60
CA GLN A 125 12.25 -17.17 27.09
C GLN A 125 13.14 -17.35 25.85
N LYS A 126 12.70 -16.87 24.67
CA LYS A 126 13.47 -16.95 23.41
C LYS A 126 14.79 -16.16 23.46
N PRO A 127 15.89 -16.64 22.84
CA PRO A 127 17.22 -16.01 22.85
C PRO A 127 17.25 -14.63 22.14
N PRO A 128 18.13 -13.71 22.56
CA PRO A 128 18.12 -12.30 22.12
C PRO A 128 18.51 -12.11 20.65
N LEU A 129 19.38 -12.95 20.09
CA LEU A 129 19.87 -12.82 18.71
C LEU A 129 18.76 -13.14 17.69
N LEU A 130 17.91 -14.11 18.01
CA LEU A 130 16.76 -14.46 17.19
C LEU A 130 15.78 -13.28 17.11
N ARG A 131 15.64 -12.46 18.17
CA ARG A 131 14.75 -11.29 18.17
C ARG A 131 15.23 -10.18 17.22
N PHE A 132 16.54 -10.02 17.07
CA PHE A 132 17.10 -8.99 16.17
C PHE A 132 16.93 -9.39 14.69
N LEU A 133 17.16 -10.67 14.37
CA LEU A 133 16.92 -11.20 13.03
C LEU A 133 15.42 -11.18 12.66
N THR A 134 14.54 -11.27 13.65
CA THR A 134 13.08 -11.14 13.47
C THR A 134 12.58 -9.69 13.61
N HIS A 135 13.44 -8.68 13.49
CA HIS A 135 12.95 -7.31 13.46
C HIS A 135 12.36 -6.99 12.08
N PRO A 136 11.15 -6.43 11.97
CA PRO A 136 10.45 -6.23 10.69
C PRO A 136 11.18 -5.30 9.70
N TYR A 137 12.12 -4.49 10.18
CA TYR A 137 12.91 -3.55 9.39
C TYR A 137 14.30 -4.07 8.99
N THR A 138 14.73 -5.24 9.49
CA THR A 138 16.00 -5.86 9.08
C THR A 138 16.10 -6.05 7.55
N PRO A 139 15.03 -6.50 6.84
CA PRO A 139 15.07 -6.58 5.38
C PRO A 139 15.25 -5.22 4.69
N SER A 140 14.75 -4.12 5.27
CA SER A 140 14.96 -2.77 4.72
C SER A 140 16.42 -2.37 4.78
N LEU A 141 17.11 -2.62 5.90
CA LEU A 141 18.53 -2.29 6.03
C LEU A 141 19.37 -3.10 5.04
N ALA A 142 19.13 -4.41 4.95
CA ALA A 142 19.82 -5.28 4.01
C ALA A 142 19.57 -4.83 2.55
N THR A 143 18.33 -4.50 2.20
CA THR A 143 17.98 -4.02 0.87
C THR A 143 18.58 -2.65 0.59
N SER A 144 18.66 -1.74 1.57
CA SER A 144 19.30 -0.44 1.41
C SER A 144 20.78 -0.59 1.06
N ILE A 145 21.48 -1.52 1.74
CA ILE A 145 22.88 -1.84 1.45
C ILE A 145 22.98 -2.43 0.04
N ALA A 146 22.13 -3.40 -0.31
CA ALA A 146 22.11 -4.00 -1.64
C ALA A 146 21.84 -2.98 -2.75
N ILE A 147 20.87 -2.07 -2.57
CA ILE A 147 20.60 -0.97 -3.51
C ILE A 147 21.82 -0.08 -3.63
N SER A 148 22.45 0.31 -2.52
CA SER A 148 23.63 1.19 -2.57
C SER A 148 24.85 0.55 -3.22
N LEU A 149 24.96 -0.78 -3.19
CA LEU A 149 26.07 -1.54 -3.78
C LEU A 149 25.81 -1.94 -5.24
N LEU A 150 24.56 -2.28 -5.58
CA LEU A 150 24.18 -2.81 -6.89
C LEU A 150 23.61 -1.75 -7.83
N THR A 151 23.30 -0.57 -7.31
CA THR A 151 22.80 0.56 -8.10
C THR A 151 23.58 1.82 -7.74
N ASP A 152 23.66 2.78 -8.66
CA ASP A 152 24.34 4.07 -8.43
C ASP A 152 23.54 5.01 -7.49
N ILE A 153 22.61 4.47 -6.70
CA ILE A 153 21.78 5.25 -5.78
C ILE A 153 22.55 5.46 -4.48
N HIS A 154 22.76 6.72 -4.13
CA HIS A 154 23.46 7.10 -2.91
C HIS A 154 22.75 6.53 -1.66
N PRO A 155 23.50 6.01 -0.66
CA PRO A 155 22.92 5.37 0.54
C PRO A 155 21.95 6.29 1.31
N VAL A 156 22.19 7.61 1.25
CA VAL A 156 21.33 8.63 1.86
C VAL A 156 19.91 8.63 1.27
N LEU A 157 19.74 8.26 0.00
CA LEU A 157 18.43 8.12 -0.64
C LEU A 157 17.89 6.68 -0.53
N ALA A 158 18.77 5.67 -0.60
CA ALA A 158 18.36 4.26 -0.52
C ALA A 158 17.72 3.90 0.83
N LEU A 159 18.27 4.40 1.95
CA LEU A 159 17.76 4.09 3.28
C LEU A 159 16.34 4.62 3.53
N PRO A 160 16.03 5.92 3.34
CA PRO A 160 14.67 6.41 3.53
C PRO A 160 13.69 5.77 2.54
N LEU A 161 14.12 5.46 1.32
CA LEU A 161 13.26 4.80 0.32
C LEU A 161 12.85 3.38 0.75
N THR A 162 13.81 2.56 1.19
CA THR A 162 13.54 1.20 1.67
C THR A 162 12.75 1.19 2.97
N LEU A 163 13.02 2.12 3.89
CA LEU A 163 12.24 2.27 5.12
C LEU A 163 10.80 2.71 4.82
N LEU A 164 10.61 3.66 3.90
CA LEU A 164 9.30 4.11 3.44
C LEU A 164 8.52 2.95 2.82
N CYS A 165 9.16 2.12 1.99
CA CYS A 165 8.53 0.95 1.38
C CYS A 165 7.98 -0.03 2.42
N SER A 166 8.80 -0.37 3.44
CA SER A 166 8.35 -1.26 4.52
C SER A 166 7.26 -0.62 5.37
N TRP A 167 7.41 0.66 5.71
CA TRP A 167 6.38 1.38 6.46
C TRP A 167 5.04 1.39 5.71
N LEU A 168 5.04 1.68 4.41
CA LEU A 168 3.85 1.62 3.56
C LEU A 168 3.26 0.21 3.52
N LEU A 169 4.08 -0.83 3.36
CA LEU A 169 3.60 -2.21 3.38
C LEU A 169 2.82 -2.52 4.67
N PHE A 170 3.42 -2.23 5.83
CA PHE A 170 2.78 -2.50 7.13
C PHE A 170 1.51 -1.67 7.30
N ARG A 171 1.55 -0.38 6.97
CA ARG A 171 0.41 0.54 7.11
C ARG A 171 -0.75 0.16 6.19
N VAL A 172 -0.47 -0.09 4.92
CA VAL A 172 -1.51 -0.45 3.94
C VAL A 172 -2.11 -1.80 4.26
N THR A 173 -1.29 -2.80 4.60
CA THR A 173 -1.79 -4.14 4.95
C THR A 173 -2.68 -4.08 6.19
N HIS A 174 -2.25 -3.37 7.24
CA HIS A 174 -3.06 -3.15 8.43
C HIS A 174 -4.37 -2.41 8.11
N TRP A 175 -4.29 -1.34 7.29
CA TRP A 175 -5.45 -0.59 6.86
C TRP A 175 -6.45 -1.47 6.09
N LEU A 176 -5.97 -2.35 5.20
CA LEU A 176 -6.81 -3.29 4.45
C LEU A 176 -7.61 -4.21 5.38
N PHE A 177 -6.95 -4.87 6.34
CA PHE A 177 -7.65 -5.81 7.22
C PHE A 177 -8.57 -5.15 8.24
N THR A 178 -8.23 -3.94 8.71
CA THR A 178 -9.09 -3.18 9.64
C THR A 178 -10.30 -2.58 8.93
N THR A 179 -10.11 -2.15 7.69
CA THR A 179 -11.15 -1.44 6.91
C THR A 179 -12.07 -2.40 6.15
N PHE A 180 -11.59 -3.59 5.80
CA PHE A 180 -12.32 -4.61 5.06
C PHE A 180 -12.28 -5.96 5.78
N PRO A 181 -12.79 -6.05 7.02
CA PRO A 181 -12.75 -7.29 7.79
C PRO A 181 -13.47 -8.41 7.04
N GLY A 182 -12.86 -9.59 6.99
CA GLY A 182 -13.40 -10.79 6.34
C GLY A 182 -13.44 -10.76 4.80
N SER A 183 -12.99 -9.67 4.17
CA SER A 183 -13.02 -9.55 2.70
C SER A 183 -11.85 -10.26 2.03
N PHE A 184 -10.68 -10.20 2.67
CA PHE A 184 -9.43 -10.74 2.15
C PHE A 184 -9.02 -12.01 2.90
N SER A 185 -8.44 -12.97 2.17
CA SER A 185 -7.52 -13.93 2.78
C SER A 185 -6.24 -13.22 3.22
N LEU A 186 -5.45 -13.88 4.06
CA LEU A 186 -4.22 -13.29 4.59
C LEU A 186 -3.21 -13.02 3.46
N GLY A 187 -3.02 -13.98 2.55
CA GLY A 187 -2.20 -13.82 1.35
C GLY A 187 -2.72 -12.76 0.37
N GLU A 188 -4.04 -12.67 0.17
CA GLU A 188 -4.67 -11.65 -0.70
C GLU A 188 -4.42 -10.22 -0.17
N GLY A 189 -4.55 -10.01 1.15
CA GLY A 189 -4.28 -8.71 1.76
C GLY A 189 -2.78 -8.36 1.72
N ALA A 190 -1.91 -9.35 1.92
CA ALA A 190 -0.46 -9.16 1.86
C ALA A 190 0.02 -8.79 0.45
N ILE A 191 -0.41 -9.51 -0.59
CA ILE A 191 -0.02 -9.19 -1.98
C ILE A 191 -0.54 -7.81 -2.41
N MET A 192 -1.72 -7.41 -1.95
CA MET A 192 -2.26 -6.07 -2.20
C MET A 192 -1.42 -5.00 -1.49
N GLY A 193 -1.07 -5.22 -0.21
CA GLY A 193 -0.18 -4.34 0.54
C GLY A 193 1.20 -4.21 -0.11
N GLN A 194 1.77 -5.32 -0.61
CA GLN A 194 3.03 -5.34 -1.34
C GLN A 194 2.95 -4.51 -2.62
N SER A 195 1.89 -4.73 -3.41
CA SER A 195 1.69 -4.06 -4.69
C SER A 195 1.55 -2.55 -4.52
N VAL A 196 0.76 -2.09 -3.53
CA VAL A 196 0.58 -0.66 -3.25
C VAL A 196 1.87 -0.04 -2.73
N ALA A 197 2.55 -0.68 -1.77
CA ALA A 197 3.79 -0.16 -1.21
C ALA A 197 4.86 0.00 -2.31
N LEU A 198 5.05 -1.04 -3.13
CA LEU A 198 5.99 -1.00 -4.24
C LEU A 198 5.62 0.07 -5.27
N ALA A 199 4.35 0.13 -5.69
CA ALA A 199 3.87 1.11 -6.67
C ALA A 199 4.10 2.55 -6.19
N VAL A 200 3.76 2.87 -4.94
CA VAL A 200 3.93 4.23 -4.38
C VAL A 200 5.42 4.55 -4.22
N THR A 201 6.22 3.66 -3.65
CA THR A 201 7.65 3.89 -3.45
C THR A 201 8.39 4.06 -4.77
N CYS A 202 8.15 3.19 -5.77
CA CYS A 202 8.75 3.31 -7.09
C CYS A 202 8.30 4.59 -7.81
N SER A 203 7.03 5.01 -7.63
CA SER A 203 6.53 6.24 -8.22
C SER A 203 7.16 7.48 -7.61
N LEU A 204 7.30 7.52 -6.28
CA LEU A 204 7.99 8.61 -5.59
C LEU A 204 9.45 8.71 -6.01
N HIS A 205 10.15 7.58 -6.07
CA HIS A 205 11.52 7.55 -6.58
C HIS A 205 11.59 8.08 -8.02
N GLY A 206 10.75 7.59 -8.93
CA GLY A 206 10.73 8.03 -10.32
C GLY A 206 10.51 9.53 -10.48
N ILE A 207 9.57 10.11 -9.71
CA ILE A 207 9.30 11.56 -9.71
C ILE A 207 10.48 12.34 -9.13
N ILE A 208 11.05 11.91 -7.99
CA ILE A 208 12.20 12.58 -7.37
C ILE A 208 13.40 12.53 -8.32
N SER A 209 13.69 11.38 -8.92
CA SER A 209 14.76 11.23 -9.89
C SER A 209 14.55 12.12 -11.11
N ARG A 210 13.30 12.26 -11.59
CA ARG A 210 12.96 13.15 -12.70
C ARG A 210 13.20 14.62 -12.36
N ILE A 211 12.85 15.04 -11.15
CA ILE A 211 13.03 16.43 -10.70
C ILE A 211 14.52 16.75 -10.52
N LEU A 212 15.28 15.84 -9.93
CA LEU A 212 16.70 16.05 -9.63
C LEU A 212 17.60 15.90 -10.88
N TRP A 213 17.24 14.99 -11.79
CA TRP A 213 18.01 14.71 -13.00
C TRP A 213 17.11 14.69 -14.24
N PRO A 214 16.81 15.87 -14.83
CA PRO A 214 16.00 15.97 -16.03
C PRO A 214 16.72 15.32 -17.24
N GLN A 215 16.29 14.11 -17.64
CA GLN A 215 16.78 13.42 -18.84
C GLN A 215 15.78 13.50 -20.00
N LYS A 216 16.23 13.33 -21.24
CA LYS A 216 15.31 13.16 -22.38
C LYS A 216 14.57 11.83 -22.22
N LEU A 217 13.24 11.88 -22.17
CA LEU A 217 12.42 10.69 -21.96
C LEU A 217 12.23 9.95 -23.29
N SER A 218 12.21 8.61 -23.21
CA SER A 218 11.66 7.78 -24.28
C SER A 218 10.15 7.64 -24.07
N HIS A 219 9.38 7.42 -25.12
CA HIS A 219 7.92 7.27 -25.03
C HIS A 219 7.46 6.25 -23.96
N ALA A 220 8.16 5.13 -23.78
CA ALA A 220 7.82 4.17 -22.73
C ALA A 220 8.02 4.76 -21.32
N HIS A 221 9.04 5.60 -21.13
CA HIS A 221 9.31 6.29 -19.87
C HIS A 221 8.31 7.42 -19.63
N GLU A 222 7.83 8.12 -20.66
CA GLU A 222 6.75 9.11 -20.54
C GLU A 222 5.48 8.46 -19.99
N ILE A 223 5.06 7.33 -20.56
CA ILE A 223 3.89 6.58 -20.07
C ILE A 223 4.12 6.14 -18.62
N SER A 224 5.29 5.61 -18.30
CA SER A 224 5.62 5.21 -16.92
C SER A 224 5.59 6.39 -15.95
N LEU A 225 6.15 7.55 -16.33
CA LEU A 225 6.17 8.75 -15.50
C LEU A 225 4.76 9.31 -15.29
N PHE A 226 3.91 9.29 -16.31
CA PHE A 226 2.50 9.65 -16.21
C PHE A 226 1.76 8.74 -15.22
N ILE A 227 1.93 7.41 -15.35
CA ILE A 227 1.34 6.41 -14.44
C ILE A 227 1.82 6.63 -13.00
N GLN A 228 3.12 6.84 -12.80
CA GLN A 228 3.71 7.08 -11.48
C GLN A 228 3.15 8.36 -10.85
N THR A 229 3.02 9.43 -11.64
CA THR A 229 2.42 10.69 -11.19
C THR A 229 0.95 10.48 -10.80
N ALA A 230 0.19 9.74 -11.61
CA ALA A 230 -1.19 9.39 -11.30
C ALA A 230 -1.30 8.59 -10.00
N ILE A 231 -0.43 7.58 -9.78
CA ILE A 231 -0.40 6.79 -8.54
C ILE A 231 -0.14 7.68 -7.31
N VAL A 232 0.83 8.60 -7.37
CA VAL A 232 1.15 9.48 -6.23
C VAL A 232 0.01 10.45 -5.95
N VAL A 233 -0.51 11.14 -6.98
CA VAL A 233 -1.64 12.07 -6.83
C VAL A 233 -2.86 11.36 -6.25
N MET A 234 -3.19 10.18 -6.78
CA MET A 234 -4.29 9.36 -6.29
C MET A 234 -4.09 8.90 -4.85
N SER A 235 -2.86 8.48 -4.49
CA SER A 235 -2.55 8.04 -3.12
C SER A 235 -2.68 9.19 -2.12
N VAL A 236 -2.19 10.38 -2.47
CA VAL A 236 -2.35 11.60 -1.66
C VAL A 236 -3.83 11.94 -1.50
N MET A 237 -4.58 11.95 -2.60
CA MET A 237 -6.02 12.27 -2.59
C MET A 237 -6.84 11.27 -1.77
N VAL A 238 -6.58 9.97 -1.88
CA VAL A 238 -7.26 8.97 -1.05
C VAL A 238 -6.85 9.14 0.42
N GLY A 239 -5.57 9.34 0.69
CA GLY A 239 -5.05 9.53 2.04
C GLY A 239 -5.66 10.74 2.75
N THR A 240 -5.80 11.88 2.07
CA THR A 240 -6.42 13.09 2.61
C THR A 240 -7.91 12.92 2.87
N ILE A 241 -8.68 12.28 1.97
CA ILE A 241 -10.11 12.00 2.19
C ILE A 241 -10.30 11.07 3.40
N TYR A 242 -9.37 10.13 3.60
CA TYR A 242 -9.35 9.30 4.80
C TYR A 242 -8.99 10.08 6.06
N SER A 243 -8.03 10.99 5.97
CA SER A 243 -7.51 11.70 7.14
C SER A 243 -8.40 12.87 7.57
N VAL A 244 -9.17 13.45 6.63
CA VAL A 244 -10.00 14.64 6.84
C VAL A 244 -11.47 14.29 6.61
N PRO A 245 -12.24 13.95 7.67
CA PRO A 245 -13.65 13.57 7.55
C PRO A 245 -14.53 14.61 6.84
N MET A 246 -14.18 15.90 6.94
CA MET A 246 -14.90 16.99 6.26
C MET A 246 -14.94 16.83 4.73
N LEU A 247 -13.90 16.23 4.13
CA LEU A 247 -13.83 16.00 2.68
C LEU A 247 -14.76 14.86 2.21
N ARG A 248 -15.33 14.08 3.13
CA ARG A 248 -16.26 12.99 2.82
C ARG A 248 -17.69 13.48 2.59
N VAL A 249 -17.99 14.75 2.88
CA VAL A 249 -19.29 15.33 2.56
C VAL A 249 -19.35 15.59 1.05
N PRO A 250 -20.38 15.13 0.29
CA PRO A 250 -20.47 15.27 -1.17
C PRO A 250 -20.24 16.68 -1.69
N ARG A 251 -20.69 17.70 -0.94
CA ARG A 251 -20.48 19.12 -1.26
C ARG A 251 -19.00 19.52 -1.28
N MET A 252 -18.17 18.92 -0.42
CA MET A 252 -16.72 19.17 -0.36
C MET A 252 -15.94 18.16 -1.20
N PHE A 253 -16.45 16.94 -1.37
CA PHE A 253 -15.81 15.86 -2.10
C PHE A 253 -15.61 16.19 -3.59
N LEU A 254 -16.65 16.69 -4.26
CA LEU A 254 -16.58 17.00 -5.70
C LEU A 254 -15.58 18.13 -6.02
N PRO A 255 -15.62 19.31 -5.36
CA PRO A 255 -14.63 20.35 -5.64
C PRO A 255 -13.22 19.90 -5.26
N TYR A 256 -13.06 19.11 -4.19
CA TYR A 256 -11.77 18.53 -3.83
C TYR A 256 -11.21 17.62 -4.94
N LEU A 257 -12.05 16.73 -5.49
CA LEU A 257 -11.70 15.87 -6.62
C LEU A 257 -11.29 16.71 -7.85
N CYS A 258 -12.01 17.79 -8.15
CA CYS A 258 -11.68 18.68 -9.25
C CYS A 258 -10.32 19.37 -9.04
N VAL A 259 -10.05 19.88 -7.84
CA VAL A 259 -8.77 20.52 -7.50
C VAL A 259 -7.63 19.52 -7.61
N CYS A 260 -7.78 18.31 -7.06
CA CYS A 260 -6.78 17.25 -7.19
C CYS A 260 -6.56 16.83 -8.64
N GLY A 261 -7.62 16.78 -9.46
CA GLY A 261 -7.52 16.53 -10.89
C GLY A 261 -6.71 17.59 -11.62
N VAL A 262 -7.01 18.88 -11.39
CA VAL A 262 -6.28 20.00 -11.99
C VAL A 262 -4.82 20.01 -11.54
N VAL A 263 -4.55 19.85 -10.24
CA VAL A 263 -3.18 19.77 -9.71
C VAL A 263 -2.43 18.57 -10.29
N GLY A 264 -3.09 17.42 -10.40
CA GLY A 264 -2.50 16.21 -10.96
C GLY A 264 -2.14 16.36 -12.44
N VAL A 265 -3.05 16.91 -13.25
CA VAL A 265 -2.80 17.22 -14.67
C VAL A 265 -1.69 18.25 -14.82
N GLY A 266 -1.68 19.29 -13.98
CA GLY A 266 -0.63 20.31 -13.96
C GLY A 266 0.75 19.73 -13.61
N LEU A 267 0.82 18.92 -12.55
CA LEU A 267 2.06 18.24 -12.13
C LEU A 267 2.56 17.27 -13.20
N ALA A 268 1.68 16.45 -13.78
CA ALA A 268 2.05 15.54 -14.86
C ALA A 268 2.52 16.30 -16.11
N SER A 269 1.88 17.42 -16.46
CA SER A 269 2.29 18.26 -17.59
C SER A 269 3.66 18.88 -17.36
N LEU A 270 3.94 19.35 -16.13
CA LEU A 270 5.25 19.87 -15.74
C LEU A 270 6.34 18.79 -15.84
N LEU A 271 6.06 17.58 -15.35
CA LEU A 271 7.05 16.48 -15.34
C LEU A 271 7.34 15.92 -16.74
N LEU A 272 6.32 15.87 -17.59
CA LEU A 272 6.45 15.46 -19.00
C LEU A 272 7.10 16.55 -19.86
N GLY A 273 6.84 17.83 -19.55
CA GLY A 273 7.26 18.96 -20.37
C GLY A 273 6.28 19.33 -21.49
N GLU A 274 5.10 18.71 -21.51
CA GLU A 274 4.05 18.88 -22.52
C GLU A 274 2.68 18.89 -21.86
N TRP A 275 1.67 19.46 -22.52
CA TRP A 275 0.31 19.52 -21.97
C TRP A 275 -0.36 18.14 -22.05
N VAL A 276 -0.60 17.53 -20.89
CA VAL A 276 -1.02 16.12 -20.75
C VAL A 276 -2.21 15.70 -21.64
N PRO A 277 -3.31 16.47 -21.75
CA PRO A 277 -4.41 16.03 -22.60
C PRO A 277 -4.08 16.03 -24.10
N LEU A 278 -3.19 16.90 -24.58
CA LEU A 278 -2.68 16.84 -25.96
C LEU A 278 -1.76 15.63 -26.12
N TRP A 279 -0.82 15.42 -25.20
CA TRP A 279 0.05 14.23 -25.20
C TRP A 279 -0.77 12.93 -25.19
N LEU A 280 -1.82 12.86 -24.37
CA LEU A 280 -2.70 11.70 -24.29
C LEU A 280 -3.48 11.51 -25.60
N TRP A 281 -3.97 12.60 -26.20
CA TRP A 281 -4.64 12.54 -27.50
C TRP A 281 -3.71 12.00 -28.60
N GLU A 282 -2.46 12.47 -28.63
CA GLU A 282 -1.44 11.98 -29.56
C GLU A 282 -1.10 10.52 -29.29
N LEU A 283 -0.92 10.14 -28.03
CA LEU A 283 -0.65 8.76 -27.61
C LEU A 283 -1.72 7.80 -28.12
N LEU A 284 -2.99 8.20 -28.08
CA LEU A 284 -4.12 7.39 -28.54
C LEU A 284 -4.17 7.26 -30.07
N ASN A 285 -3.83 8.31 -30.82
CA ASN A 285 -3.96 8.33 -32.28
C ASN A 285 -2.72 7.82 -33.03
N PHE A 286 -1.57 7.71 -32.37
CA PHE A 286 -0.30 7.40 -33.03
C PHE A 286 -0.16 5.94 -33.51
N SER A 287 -0.86 4.99 -32.89
CA SER A 287 -0.67 3.56 -33.15
C SER A 287 -1.98 2.85 -33.53
N PRO A 288 -2.07 2.21 -34.71
CA PRO A 288 -3.25 1.44 -35.09
C PRO A 288 -3.51 0.28 -34.13
N ALA A 289 -2.47 -0.27 -33.49
CA ALA A 289 -2.60 -1.30 -32.46
C ALA A 289 -3.34 -0.77 -31.22
N ARG A 290 -3.09 0.49 -30.82
CA ARG A 290 -3.80 1.11 -29.68
C ARG A 290 -5.27 1.37 -29.99
N LEU A 291 -5.57 1.84 -31.21
CA LEU A 291 -6.96 2.00 -31.66
C LEU A 291 -7.70 0.67 -31.73
N PHE A 292 -7.05 -0.38 -32.24
CA PHE A 292 -7.60 -1.74 -32.23
C PHE A 292 -7.88 -2.23 -30.79
N LEU A 293 -6.91 -2.08 -29.88
CA LEU A 293 -7.08 -2.44 -28.47
C LEU A 293 -8.22 -1.68 -27.80
N LEU A 294 -8.34 -0.37 -28.04
CA LEU A 294 -9.44 0.45 -27.52
C LEU A 294 -10.80 -0.04 -28.02
N GLY A 295 -10.94 -0.28 -29.33
CA GLY A 295 -12.17 -0.81 -29.92
C GLY A 295 -12.52 -2.19 -29.34
N TRP A 296 -11.52 -3.07 -29.22
CA TRP A 296 -11.67 -4.39 -28.64
C TRP A 296 -12.13 -4.34 -27.17
N TRP A 297 -11.47 -3.54 -26.34
CA TRP A 297 -11.84 -3.38 -24.93
C TRP A 297 -13.21 -2.73 -24.75
N PHE A 298 -13.59 -1.81 -25.63
CA PHE A 298 -14.92 -1.22 -25.64
C PHE A 298 -15.99 -2.29 -25.92
N LEU A 299 -15.79 -3.13 -26.94
CA LEU A 299 -16.69 -4.24 -27.25
C LEU A 299 -16.80 -5.23 -26.08
N LEU A 300 -15.68 -5.61 -25.45
CA LEU A 300 -15.67 -6.48 -24.28
C LEU A 300 -16.40 -5.86 -23.08
N THR A 301 -16.29 -4.54 -22.91
CA THR A 301 -17.02 -3.80 -21.85
C THR A 301 -18.52 -3.82 -22.10
N LEU A 302 -18.96 -3.56 -23.34
CA LEU A 302 -20.37 -3.66 -23.72
C LEU A 302 -20.92 -5.08 -23.52
N PHE A 303 -20.13 -6.10 -23.87
CA PHE A 303 -20.46 -7.49 -23.64
C PHE A 303 -20.62 -7.80 -22.15
N ALA A 304 -19.67 -7.37 -21.31
CA ALA A 304 -19.73 -7.56 -19.86
C ALA A 304 -20.95 -6.87 -19.21
N VAL A 305 -21.26 -5.64 -19.62
CA VAL A 305 -22.46 -4.91 -19.17
C VAL A 305 -23.74 -5.62 -19.62
N SER A 306 -23.79 -6.08 -20.87
CA SER A 306 -24.95 -6.80 -21.42
C SER A 306 -25.21 -8.11 -20.67
N ILE A 307 -24.16 -8.89 -20.39
CA ILE A 307 -24.29 -10.13 -19.60
C ILE A 307 -24.76 -9.84 -18.18
N THR A 308 -24.23 -8.80 -17.55
CA THR A 308 -24.58 -8.46 -16.16
C THR A 308 -26.01 -7.97 -16.03
N THR A 309 -26.45 -7.12 -16.96
CA THR A 309 -27.82 -6.63 -17.00
C THR A 309 -28.80 -7.77 -17.31
N TRP A 310 -28.45 -8.66 -18.23
CA TRP A 310 -29.24 -9.86 -18.52
C TRP A 310 -29.32 -10.82 -17.32
N ALA A 311 -28.20 -11.12 -16.68
CA ALA A 311 -28.14 -11.98 -15.50
C ALA A 311 -28.98 -11.43 -14.34
N ARG A 312 -28.93 -10.10 -14.13
CA ARG A 312 -29.74 -9.42 -13.11
C ARG A 312 -31.24 -9.48 -13.42
N ARG A 313 -31.64 -9.35 -14.69
CA ARG A 313 -33.07 -9.42 -15.08
C ARG A 313 -33.64 -10.81 -14.95
N LYS A 314 -32.84 -11.85 -15.22
CA LYS A 314 -33.31 -13.23 -15.25
C LYS A 314 -33.21 -13.96 -13.91
N ASN A 315 -32.57 -13.40 -12.86
CA ASN A 315 -32.40 -14.02 -11.52
C ASN A 315 -31.87 -15.47 -11.50
N HIS A 316 -31.32 -15.98 -12.61
CA HIS A 316 -31.07 -17.40 -12.80
C HIS A 316 -29.61 -17.80 -13.02
N LEU A 317 -28.65 -16.85 -13.07
CA LEU A 317 -27.24 -17.24 -13.20
C LEU A 317 -26.57 -17.44 -11.84
N PRO A 318 -26.02 -18.63 -11.58
CA PRO A 318 -25.14 -18.84 -10.43
C PRO A 318 -23.97 -17.87 -10.48
N THR A 319 -23.62 -17.30 -9.32
CA THR A 319 -22.48 -16.38 -9.17
C THR A 319 -21.15 -16.98 -9.64
N THR A 320 -21.04 -18.32 -9.61
CA THR A 320 -19.89 -19.08 -10.11
C THR A 320 -19.75 -19.00 -11.63
N VAL A 321 -20.85 -19.07 -12.38
CA VAL A 321 -20.85 -18.93 -13.85
C VAL A 321 -20.48 -17.52 -14.24
N LEU A 322 -21.10 -16.52 -13.60
CA LEU A 322 -20.81 -15.11 -13.85
C LEU A 322 -19.33 -14.81 -13.58
N ARG A 323 -18.76 -15.35 -12.48
CA ARG A 323 -17.33 -15.24 -12.18
C ARG A 323 -16.46 -15.81 -13.30
N LYS A 324 -16.77 -17.00 -13.84
CA LYS A 324 -16.01 -17.59 -14.95
C LYS A 324 -16.04 -16.73 -16.20
N VAL A 325 -17.22 -16.18 -16.56
CA VAL A 325 -17.35 -15.28 -17.71
C VAL A 325 -16.47 -14.05 -17.55
N TYR A 326 -16.48 -13.42 -16.38
CA TYR A 326 -15.59 -12.28 -16.12
C TYR A 326 -14.11 -12.63 -16.18
N HIS A 327 -13.71 -13.82 -15.74
CA HIS A 327 -12.32 -14.26 -15.90
C HIS A 327 -11.95 -14.36 -17.38
N VAL A 328 -12.80 -14.96 -18.21
CA VAL A 328 -12.58 -15.03 -19.66
C VAL A 328 -12.48 -13.64 -20.27
N VAL A 329 -13.38 -12.72 -19.93
CA VAL A 329 -13.33 -11.33 -20.41
C VAL A 329 -12.02 -10.65 -20.02
N ILE A 330 -11.60 -10.77 -18.76
CA ILE A 330 -10.34 -10.20 -18.28
C ILE A 330 -9.16 -10.82 -19.05
N THR A 331 -9.13 -12.13 -19.24
CA THR A 331 -8.11 -12.80 -20.05
C THR A 331 -8.07 -12.27 -21.48
N LEU A 332 -9.23 -12.02 -22.10
CA LEU A 332 -9.35 -11.43 -23.44
C LEU A 332 -8.95 -9.94 -23.50
N VAL A 333 -8.97 -9.22 -22.38
CA VAL A 333 -8.41 -7.85 -22.28
C VAL A 333 -6.89 -7.91 -22.18
N PHE A 334 -6.37 -8.77 -21.28
CA PHE A 334 -4.94 -8.80 -20.93
C PHE A 334 -4.07 -9.47 -22.00
N ILE A 335 -4.47 -10.60 -22.59
CA ILE A 335 -3.64 -11.29 -23.59
C ILE A 335 -3.24 -10.36 -24.75
N PRO A 336 -4.18 -9.75 -25.51
CA PRO A 336 -3.80 -8.88 -26.62
C PRO A 336 -3.08 -7.61 -26.13
N GLY A 337 -3.42 -7.09 -24.95
CA GLY A 337 -2.73 -5.94 -24.38
C GLY A 337 -1.25 -6.21 -24.06
N VAL A 338 -0.95 -7.37 -23.47
CA VAL A 338 0.43 -7.79 -23.16
C VAL A 338 1.23 -8.03 -24.45
N LEU A 339 0.60 -8.65 -25.45
CA LEU A 339 1.27 -8.99 -26.70
C LEU A 339 1.53 -7.78 -27.61
N LEU A 340 0.60 -6.83 -27.69
CA LEU A 340 0.69 -5.71 -28.63
C LEU A 340 1.35 -4.47 -27.99
N GLU A 341 0.85 -4.00 -26.84
CA GLU A 341 1.27 -2.72 -26.25
C GLU A 341 1.21 -2.80 -24.69
N PRO A 342 2.20 -3.43 -24.02
CA PRO A 342 2.15 -3.66 -22.58
C PRO A 342 2.13 -2.37 -21.75
N SER A 343 2.82 -1.32 -22.19
CA SER A 343 2.79 0.00 -21.53
C SER A 343 1.41 0.64 -21.59
N PHE A 344 0.69 0.45 -22.69
CA PHE A 344 -0.67 0.96 -22.85
C PHE A 344 -1.68 0.16 -22.02
N LEU A 345 -1.52 -1.17 -21.95
CA LEU A 345 -2.29 -2.01 -21.03
C LEU A 345 -2.07 -1.59 -19.56
N LEU A 346 -0.82 -1.32 -19.17
CA LEU A 346 -0.51 -0.85 -17.82
C LEU A 346 -1.18 0.50 -17.51
N LEU A 347 -1.17 1.42 -18.47
CA LEU A 347 -1.87 2.70 -18.37
C LEU A 347 -3.37 2.51 -18.16
N ALA A 348 -4.01 1.69 -18.99
CA ALA A 348 -5.45 1.42 -18.92
C ALA A 348 -5.84 0.70 -17.62
N ALA A 349 -5.06 -0.31 -17.21
CA ALA A 349 -5.27 -1.03 -15.95
C ALA A 349 -5.11 -0.11 -14.73
N THR A 350 -4.13 0.79 -14.76
CA THR A 350 -3.96 1.83 -13.72
C THR A 350 -5.18 2.74 -13.69
N ALA A 351 -5.61 3.29 -14.84
CA ALA A 351 -6.77 4.17 -14.91
C ALA A 351 -8.05 3.49 -14.38
N ALA A 352 -8.30 2.23 -14.77
CA ALA A 352 -9.42 1.44 -14.28
C ALA A 352 -9.35 1.22 -12.75
N THR A 353 -8.16 0.93 -12.23
CA THR A 353 -7.93 0.78 -10.78
C THR A 353 -8.23 2.08 -10.03
N MET A 354 -7.74 3.22 -10.54
CA MET A 354 -8.00 4.53 -9.93
C MET A 354 -9.47 4.91 -9.96
N ALA A 355 -10.17 4.61 -11.06
CA ALA A 355 -11.61 4.78 -11.15
C ALA A 355 -12.36 3.93 -10.10
N CYS A 356 -11.97 2.66 -9.92
CA CYS A 356 -12.55 1.79 -8.90
C CYS A 356 -12.29 2.32 -7.48
N LEU A 357 -11.09 2.80 -7.20
CA LEU A 357 -10.75 3.42 -5.91
C LEU A 357 -11.58 4.68 -5.66
N LEU A 358 -11.75 5.54 -6.66
CA LEU A 358 -12.60 6.73 -6.58
C LEU A 358 -14.06 6.39 -6.30
N LEU A 359 -14.60 5.39 -7.00
CA LEU A 359 -15.96 4.93 -6.78
C LEU A 359 -16.16 4.37 -5.37
N GLU A 360 -15.19 3.60 -4.87
CA GLU A 360 -15.27 3.04 -3.51
C GLU A 360 -15.18 4.13 -2.44
N VAL A 361 -14.29 5.11 -2.62
CA VAL A 361 -14.17 6.26 -1.72
C VAL A 361 -15.46 7.10 -1.77
N GLY A 362 -15.99 7.39 -2.96
CA GLY A 362 -17.24 8.13 -3.14
C GLY A 362 -18.44 7.42 -2.52
N ARG A 363 -18.52 6.09 -2.66
CA ARG A 363 -19.56 5.25 -2.04
C ARG A 363 -19.52 5.32 -0.51
N ARG A 364 -18.33 5.31 0.08
CA ARG A 364 -18.15 5.43 1.54
C ARG A 364 -18.53 6.81 2.04
N SER A 365 -18.09 7.85 1.33
CA SER A 365 -18.46 9.25 1.59
C SER A 365 -19.99 9.44 1.61
N CYS A 366 -20.73 8.81 0.69
CA CYS A 366 -22.20 8.89 0.67
C CYS A 366 -22.88 8.11 1.81
N ARG A 367 -22.32 6.98 2.27
CA ARG A 367 -22.92 6.19 3.35
C ARG A 367 -22.83 6.86 4.72
N THR A 368 -21.86 7.73 4.96
CA THR A 368 -21.72 8.43 6.25
C THR A 368 -22.79 9.53 6.45
N LEU A 369 -23.59 9.84 5.42
CA LEU A 369 -24.67 10.82 5.49
C LEU A 369 -26.04 10.23 5.82
N VAL A 370 -26.17 8.90 5.81
CA VAL A 370 -27.39 8.17 6.18
C VAL A 370 -27.14 7.52 7.54
#